data_AF-A0A6I7Q7Q7-F1
#
_entry.id   AF-A0A6I7Q7Q7-F1
#
_cell.length_a   1.000
_cell.length_b   1.000
_cell.length_c   1.000
_cell.angle_alpha   90.00
_cell.angle_beta   90.00
_cell.angle_gamma   90.00
#
_symmetry.space_group_name_H-M   'P 1'
#
loop_
_entity.id
_entity.type
_entity.pdbx_description
1 polymer ?
#
loop_
_entity_poly.entity_id
_entity_poly.type
_entity_poly.pdbx_seq_one_letter_code
_entity_poly.pdbx_strand_id
1 'polypeptide(L)'
;MQALARAEALVAEVEVTLQQLGGKYEPGHSFLPALDQAEQETRQARQLDPKAEQSGYSVDCWLGRILAHKGLVLLFEFHQRGAALERVLQAAARCGEMPMIQYAMALVYEALGRRKEALEHARQAVDLADRTEQSSEYRRVLERLEAASGLVMQLRAFRGSWRVLAGLGVALLLMLFFAIEIEHPALWVLVLVLSGISFGYWKLKSR
;
A
#
# COMPACT_ATOMS: atom_id res chain seq x y z
N MET A 1 -0.34 -36.73 -3.72
CA MET A 1 -1.51 -35.98 -4.22
C MET A 1 -2.51 -35.62 -3.12
N GLN A 2 -2.99 -36.57 -2.29
CA GLN A 2 -4.00 -36.28 -1.26
C GLN A 2 -3.59 -35.18 -0.25
N ALA A 3 -2.31 -35.10 0.13
CA ALA A 3 -1.79 -34.03 1.00
C ALA A 3 -1.85 -32.63 0.36
N LEU A 4 -1.53 -32.52 -0.93
CA LEU A 4 -1.55 -31.23 -1.65
C LEU A 4 -2.99 -30.73 -1.85
N ALA A 5 -3.93 -31.66 -2.12
CA ALA A 5 -5.36 -31.34 -2.18
C ALA A 5 -5.92 -30.87 -0.81
N ARG A 6 -5.43 -31.44 0.30
CA ARG A 6 -5.79 -30.95 1.66
C ARG A 6 -5.25 -29.56 1.92
N ALA A 7 -4.00 -29.30 1.56
CA ALA A 7 -3.40 -27.97 1.69
C ALA A 7 -4.16 -26.93 0.87
N GLU A 8 -4.54 -27.26 -0.36
CA GLU A 8 -5.40 -26.41 -1.20
C GLU A 8 -6.75 -26.10 -0.51
N ALA A 9 -7.42 -27.10 0.05
CA ALA A 9 -8.69 -26.91 0.74
C ALA A 9 -8.56 -25.97 1.95
N LEU A 10 -7.51 -26.13 2.76
CA LEU A 10 -7.23 -25.27 3.91
C LEU A 10 -6.94 -23.82 3.48
N VAL A 11 -6.17 -23.63 2.41
CA VAL A 11 -5.88 -22.29 1.87
C VAL A 11 -7.15 -21.64 1.30
N ALA A 12 -7.99 -22.41 0.61
CA ALA A 12 -9.25 -21.92 0.06
C ALA A 12 -10.21 -21.47 1.17
N GLU A 13 -10.28 -22.19 2.29
CA GLU A 13 -11.07 -21.79 3.46
C GLU A 13 -10.60 -20.44 4.03
N VAL A 14 -9.29 -20.26 4.17
CA VAL A 14 -8.70 -18.98 4.61
C VAL A 14 -9.07 -17.86 3.64
N GLU A 15 -8.91 -18.08 2.33
CA GLU A 15 -9.20 -17.06 1.32
C GLU A 15 -10.68 -16.66 1.26
N VAL A 16 -11.59 -17.64 1.30
CA VAL A 16 -13.04 -17.38 1.33
C VAL A 16 -13.40 -16.56 2.57
N THR A 17 -12.84 -16.92 3.72
CA THR A 17 -13.10 -16.19 4.97
C THR A 17 -12.53 -14.76 4.90
N LEU A 18 -11.34 -14.58 4.33
CA LEU A 18 -10.74 -13.26 4.11
C LEU A 18 -11.59 -12.38 3.17
N GLN A 19 -12.13 -12.95 2.10
CA GLN A 19 -13.02 -12.25 1.17
C GLN A 19 -14.33 -11.83 1.83
N GLN A 20 -14.94 -12.72 2.63
CA GLN A 20 -16.19 -12.46 3.35
C GLN A 20 -16.04 -11.34 4.40
N LEU A 21 -14.84 -11.18 4.96
CA LEU A 21 -14.52 -10.12 5.90
C LEU A 21 -14.30 -8.75 5.23
N GLY A 22 -14.36 -8.66 3.90
CA GLY A 22 -14.30 -7.39 3.17
C GLY A 22 -12.99 -6.62 3.39
N GLY A 23 -11.89 -7.34 3.67
CA GLY A 23 -10.59 -6.73 4.02
C GLY A 23 -10.51 -6.21 5.46
N LYS A 24 -11.49 -6.48 6.31
CA LYS A 24 -11.38 -6.32 7.77
C LYS A 24 -10.75 -7.60 8.33
N TYR A 25 -9.43 -7.60 8.42
CA TYR A 25 -8.67 -8.65 9.09
C TYR A 25 -9.01 -8.61 10.58
N GLU A 26 -10.10 -9.29 10.99
CA GLU A 26 -10.24 -9.84 12.33
C GLU A 26 -11.08 -11.14 12.27
N PRO A 27 -10.67 -12.22 12.95
CA PRO A 27 -9.46 -12.36 13.74
C PRO A 27 -8.52 -13.36 13.04
N GLY A 28 -7.59 -12.89 12.22
CA GLY A 28 -6.67 -13.72 11.43
C GLY A 28 -5.78 -14.66 12.25
N HIS A 29 -5.77 -14.54 13.59
CA HIS A 29 -5.24 -15.57 14.49
C HIS A 29 -5.85 -16.97 14.26
N SER A 30 -7.10 -17.07 13.79
CA SER A 30 -7.76 -18.35 13.51
C SER A 30 -7.23 -19.00 12.24
N PHE A 31 -6.58 -18.23 11.35
CA PHE A 31 -6.03 -18.73 10.09
C PHE A 31 -4.63 -19.30 10.25
N LEU A 32 -3.84 -18.88 11.24
CA LEU A 32 -2.48 -19.40 11.43
C LEU A 32 -2.43 -20.92 11.59
N PRO A 33 -3.28 -21.57 12.43
CA PRO A 33 -3.28 -23.02 12.53
C PRO A 33 -3.59 -23.72 11.20
N ALA A 34 -4.56 -23.21 10.43
CA ALA A 34 -4.91 -23.77 9.13
C ALA A 34 -3.76 -23.61 8.12
N LEU A 35 -3.09 -22.45 8.10
CA LEU A 35 -1.94 -22.18 7.25
C LEU A 35 -0.70 -22.99 7.68
N ASP A 36 -0.50 -23.22 8.98
CA ASP A 36 0.55 -24.08 9.50
C ASP A 36 0.34 -25.54 9.07
N GLN A 37 -0.90 -26.02 9.17
CA GLN A 37 -1.26 -27.37 8.71
C GLN A 37 -1.10 -27.49 7.19
N ALA A 38 -1.55 -26.49 6.42
CA ALA A 38 -1.37 -26.46 4.98
C ALA A 38 0.12 -26.47 4.59
N GLU A 39 0.96 -25.72 5.31
CA GLU A 39 2.42 -25.71 5.11
C GLU A 39 3.03 -27.09 5.37
N GLN A 40 2.62 -27.76 6.45
CA GLN A 40 3.09 -29.10 6.79
C GLN A 40 2.70 -30.13 5.72
N GLU A 41 1.43 -30.16 5.32
CA GLU A 41 0.91 -31.06 4.28
C GLU A 41 1.61 -30.82 2.93
N THR A 42 1.85 -29.56 2.58
CA THR A 42 2.57 -29.21 1.34
C THR A 42 4.05 -29.62 1.40
N ARG A 43 4.72 -29.45 2.55
CA ARG A 43 6.09 -29.93 2.75
C ARG A 43 6.18 -31.45 2.65
N GLN A 44 5.21 -32.18 3.23
CA GLN A 44 5.14 -33.63 3.10
C GLN A 44 4.92 -34.04 1.64
N ALA A 45 4.02 -33.37 0.92
CA ALA A 45 3.81 -33.60 -0.50
C ALA A 45 5.10 -33.40 -1.30
N ARG A 46 5.86 -32.33 -1.02
CA ARG A 46 7.15 -32.03 -1.65
C ARG A 46 8.23 -33.07 -1.37
N GLN A 47 8.26 -33.63 -0.16
CA GLN A 47 9.21 -34.69 0.20
C GLN A 47 8.93 -35.98 -0.56
N LEU A 48 7.64 -36.31 -0.76
CA LEU A 48 7.22 -37.49 -1.49
C LEU A 48 7.41 -37.32 -3.01
N ASP A 49 7.08 -36.14 -3.52
CA ASP A 49 7.23 -35.80 -4.93
C ASP A 49 7.56 -34.30 -5.10
N PRO A 50 8.84 -33.96 -5.35
CA PRO A 50 9.27 -32.59 -5.56
C PRO A 50 8.65 -31.92 -6.80
N LYS A 51 8.11 -32.70 -7.74
CA LYS A 51 7.46 -32.22 -8.96
C LYS A 51 5.94 -32.32 -8.87
N ALA A 52 5.39 -32.57 -7.69
CA ALA A 52 3.96 -32.60 -7.49
C ALA A 52 3.33 -31.27 -7.94
N GLU A 53 2.22 -31.39 -8.65
CA GLU A 53 1.41 -30.26 -9.12
C GLU A 53 -0.04 -30.48 -8.69
N GLN A 54 -0.74 -29.38 -8.42
CA GLN A 54 -2.15 -29.38 -8.08
C GLN A 54 -2.77 -28.08 -8.60
N SER A 55 -3.89 -28.19 -9.32
CA SER A 55 -4.61 -27.05 -9.91
C SER A 55 -3.72 -26.16 -10.80
N GLY A 56 -2.75 -26.76 -11.50
CA GLY A 56 -1.81 -26.06 -12.39
C GLY A 56 -0.65 -25.36 -11.66
N TYR A 57 -0.53 -25.51 -10.34
CA TYR A 57 0.57 -24.95 -9.55
C TYR A 57 1.48 -26.05 -9.00
N SER A 58 2.79 -25.83 -9.07
CA SER A 58 3.78 -26.69 -8.46
C SER A 58 3.70 -26.65 -6.92
N VAL A 59 4.20 -27.70 -6.27
CA VAL A 59 4.27 -27.78 -4.82
C VAL A 59 5.06 -26.62 -4.19
N ASP A 60 6.07 -26.09 -4.90
CA ASP A 60 6.82 -24.91 -4.46
C ASP A 60 5.98 -23.63 -4.58
N CYS A 61 5.14 -23.50 -5.61
CA CYS A 61 4.18 -22.41 -5.73
C CYS A 61 3.11 -22.47 -4.63
N TRP A 62 2.62 -23.66 -4.27
CA TRP A 62 1.73 -23.83 -3.12
C TRP A 62 2.37 -23.38 -1.81
N LEU A 63 3.63 -23.75 -1.56
CA LEU A 63 4.38 -23.25 -0.40
C LEU A 63 4.52 -21.72 -0.43
N GLY A 64 4.80 -21.15 -1.61
CA GLY A 64 4.87 -19.70 -1.77
C GLY A 64 3.56 -19.01 -1.40
N ARG A 65 2.42 -19.53 -1.89
CA ARG A 65 1.08 -19.00 -1.59
C ARG A 65 0.79 -19.02 -0.08
N ILE A 66 1.08 -20.15 0.58
CA ILE A 66 0.87 -20.28 2.03
C ILE A 66 1.75 -19.28 2.82
N LEU A 67 3.02 -19.14 2.44
CA LEU A 67 3.94 -18.19 3.08
C LEU A 67 3.50 -16.73 2.91
N ALA A 68 2.98 -16.36 1.74
CA ALA A 68 2.46 -15.02 1.51
C ALA A 68 1.24 -14.73 2.40
N HIS A 69 0.29 -15.66 2.50
CA HIS A 69 -0.86 -15.53 3.42
C HIS A 69 -0.45 -15.40 4.88
N LYS A 70 0.51 -16.22 5.32
CA LYS A 70 1.08 -16.10 6.67
C LYS A 70 1.71 -14.72 6.88
N GLY A 71 2.42 -14.20 5.87
CA GLY A 71 2.97 -12.85 5.89
C GLY A 71 1.90 -11.77 6.07
N LEU A 72 0.77 -11.88 5.35
CA LEU A 72 -0.36 -10.96 5.49
C LEU A 72 -1.00 -11.02 6.87
N VAL A 73 -1.20 -12.23 7.42
CA VAL A 73 -1.71 -12.40 8.80
C VAL A 73 -0.76 -11.76 9.81
N LEU A 74 0.55 -12.00 9.70
CA LEU A 74 1.56 -11.35 10.56
C LEU A 74 1.55 -9.82 10.44
N LEU A 75 1.30 -9.31 9.24
CA LEU A 75 1.24 -7.88 8.99
C LEU A 75 0.01 -7.22 9.64
N PHE A 76 -1.17 -7.75 9.36
CA PHE A 76 -2.43 -7.09 9.70
C PHE A 76 -2.86 -7.35 11.15
N GLU A 77 -2.67 -8.56 11.66
CA GLU A 77 -3.14 -8.96 12.99
C GLU A 77 -2.08 -8.72 14.07
N PHE A 78 -0.84 -9.09 13.77
CA PHE A 78 0.24 -9.06 14.76
C PHE A 78 1.13 -7.81 14.62
N HIS A 79 0.92 -7.01 13.57
CA HIS A 79 1.73 -5.83 13.24
C HIS A 79 3.24 -6.12 13.13
N GLN A 80 3.61 -7.37 12.82
CA GLN A 80 4.99 -7.82 12.74
C GLN A 80 5.56 -7.61 11.33
N ARG A 81 5.76 -6.34 10.95
CA ARG A 81 6.18 -5.96 9.59
C ARG A 81 7.46 -6.66 9.10
N GLY A 82 8.44 -6.86 9.99
CA GLY A 82 9.70 -7.54 9.65
C GLY A 82 9.50 -9.03 9.36
N ALA A 83 8.75 -9.73 10.21
CA ALA A 83 8.43 -11.14 10.00
C ALA A 83 7.53 -11.33 8.77
N ALA A 84 6.57 -10.41 8.54
CA ALA A 84 5.75 -10.39 7.33
C ALA A 84 6.61 -10.26 6.06
N LEU A 85 7.57 -9.33 6.05
CA LEU A 85 8.50 -9.16 4.93
C LEU A 85 9.32 -10.42 4.68
N GLU A 86 9.86 -11.04 5.73
CA GLU A 86 10.63 -12.27 5.59
C GLU A 86 9.79 -13.38 4.93
N ARG A 87 8.55 -13.57 5.38
CA ARG A 87 7.64 -14.59 4.83
C ARG A 87 7.29 -14.33 3.37
N VAL A 88 6.97 -13.08 3.01
CA VAL A 88 6.62 -12.74 1.63
C VAL A 88 7.85 -12.81 0.70
N LEU A 89 9.05 -12.50 1.17
CA LEU A 89 10.28 -12.71 0.38
C LEU A 89 10.56 -14.20 0.14
N GLN A 90 10.36 -15.05 1.16
CA GLN A 90 10.44 -16.50 0.99
C GLN A 90 9.38 -17.02 0.00
N ALA A 91 8.19 -16.41 -0.01
CA ALA A 91 7.15 -16.72 -0.98
C ALA A 91 7.56 -16.35 -2.41
N ALA A 92 8.06 -15.13 -2.61
CA ALA A 92 8.52 -14.64 -3.90
C ALA A 92 9.68 -15.47 -4.48
N ALA A 93 10.61 -15.93 -3.64
CA ALA A 93 11.70 -16.81 -4.06
C ALA A 93 11.21 -18.17 -4.61
N ARG A 94 9.99 -18.59 -4.26
CA ARG A 94 9.40 -19.84 -4.75
C ARG A 94 8.54 -19.64 -5.99
N CYS A 95 7.77 -18.56 -6.04
CA CYS A 95 6.78 -18.38 -7.11
C CYS A 95 6.35 -16.91 -7.28
N GLY A 96 7.32 -16.00 -7.38
CA GLY A 96 7.10 -14.55 -7.47
C GLY A 96 6.20 -14.08 -8.62
N GLU A 97 5.99 -14.90 -9.66
CA GLU A 97 5.09 -14.60 -10.77
C GLU A 97 3.59 -14.76 -10.40
N MET A 98 3.26 -15.16 -9.16
CA MET A 98 1.87 -15.20 -8.71
C MET A 98 1.36 -13.79 -8.34
N PRO A 99 0.20 -13.35 -8.90
CA PRO A 99 -0.39 -12.05 -8.59
C PRO A 99 -0.56 -11.81 -7.08
N MET A 100 -1.00 -12.83 -6.34
CA MET A 100 -1.20 -12.73 -4.89
C MET A 100 0.10 -12.47 -4.13
N ILE A 101 1.22 -13.05 -4.57
CA ILE A 101 2.52 -12.82 -3.91
C ILE A 101 2.97 -11.38 -4.14
N GLN A 102 2.83 -10.87 -5.36
CA GLN A 102 3.11 -9.47 -5.68
C GLN A 102 2.21 -8.51 -4.90
N TYR A 103 0.93 -8.86 -4.76
CA TYR A 103 -0.02 -8.14 -3.91
C TYR A 103 0.44 -8.09 -2.45
N ALA A 104 0.86 -9.23 -1.89
CA ALA A 104 1.36 -9.28 -0.52
C ALA A 104 2.65 -8.46 -0.34
N MET A 105 3.54 -8.45 -1.33
CA MET A 105 4.72 -7.59 -1.36
C MET A 105 4.34 -6.11 -1.31
N ALA A 106 3.37 -5.71 -2.14
CA ALA A 106 2.88 -4.33 -2.17
C ALA A 106 2.39 -3.85 -0.81
N LEU A 107 1.56 -4.66 -0.14
CA LEU A 107 1.00 -4.36 1.19
C LEU A 107 2.08 -4.27 2.27
N VAL A 108 3.02 -5.22 2.30
CA VAL A 108 4.11 -5.21 3.28
C VAL A 108 5.01 -3.99 3.08
N TYR A 109 5.38 -3.67 1.83
CA TYR A 109 6.20 -2.50 1.56
C TYR A 109 5.48 -1.18 1.85
N GLU A 110 4.17 -1.10 1.59
CA GLU A 110 3.35 0.04 1.99
C GLU A 110 3.41 0.24 3.50
N ALA A 111 3.22 -0.82 4.29
CA ALA A 111 3.28 -0.76 5.74
C ALA A 111 4.68 -0.43 6.30
N LEU A 112 5.74 -0.75 5.55
CA LEU A 112 7.12 -0.35 5.87
C LEU A 112 7.45 1.09 5.42
N GLY A 113 6.53 1.78 4.75
CA GLY A 113 6.77 3.12 4.19
C GLY A 113 7.65 3.11 2.92
N ARG A 114 7.96 1.94 2.37
CA ARG A 114 8.76 1.73 1.16
C ARG A 114 7.88 1.86 -0.08
N ARG A 115 7.42 3.09 -0.32
CA ARG A 115 6.34 3.39 -1.26
C ARG A 115 6.66 3.06 -2.73
N LYS A 116 7.91 3.23 -3.16
CA LYS A 116 8.30 2.97 -4.56
C LYS A 116 8.17 1.48 -4.87
N GLU A 117 8.69 0.66 -3.97
CA GLU A 117 8.61 -0.79 -4.02
C GLU A 117 7.15 -1.25 -3.91
N ALA A 118 6.37 -0.65 -3.00
CA ALA A 118 4.94 -0.93 -2.90
C ALA A 118 4.19 -0.70 -4.23
N LEU A 119 4.47 0.42 -4.90
CA LEU A 119 3.88 0.75 -6.20
C LEU A 119 4.31 -0.23 -7.30
N GLU A 120 5.60 -0.59 -7.34
CA GLU A 120 6.13 -1.53 -8.32
C GLU A 120 5.44 -2.90 -8.22
N HIS A 121 5.37 -3.44 -7.01
CA HIS A 121 4.72 -4.73 -6.78
C HIS A 121 3.19 -4.67 -6.95
N ALA A 122 2.54 -3.54 -6.63
CA ALA A 122 1.11 -3.37 -6.89
C ALA A 122 0.80 -3.39 -8.39
N ARG A 123 1.66 -2.79 -9.22
CA ARG A 123 1.53 -2.84 -10.69
C ARG A 123 1.73 -4.25 -11.21
N GLN A 124 2.80 -4.92 -10.79
CA GLN A 124 3.06 -6.31 -11.16
C GLN A 124 1.89 -7.22 -10.78
N ALA A 125 1.30 -7.06 -9.59
CA ALA A 125 0.13 -7.81 -9.17
C ALA A 125 -1.08 -7.61 -10.09
N VAL A 126 -1.33 -6.37 -10.54
CA VAL A 126 -2.43 -6.05 -11.47
C VAL A 126 -2.14 -6.56 -12.87
N ASP A 127 -0.90 -6.46 -13.34
CA ASP A 127 -0.48 -6.90 -14.68
C ASP A 127 -0.53 -8.43 -14.82
N LEU A 128 -0.14 -9.15 -13.75
CA LEU A 128 -0.18 -10.61 -13.70
C LEU A 128 -1.60 -11.14 -13.44
N ALA A 129 -2.45 -10.35 -12.76
CA ALA A 129 -3.83 -10.73 -12.58
C ALA A 129 -4.57 -10.55 -13.91
N ASP A 130 -4.93 -11.68 -14.52
CA ASP A 130 -6.01 -11.69 -15.52
C ASP A 130 -7.25 -10.99 -14.94
N ARG A 131 -8.21 -10.58 -15.79
CA ARG A 131 -9.45 -9.85 -15.39
C ARG A 131 -10.41 -10.68 -14.52
N THR A 132 -9.90 -11.38 -13.53
CA THR A 132 -10.58 -12.13 -12.47
C THR A 132 -11.08 -11.17 -11.39
N GLU A 133 -11.97 -11.65 -10.54
CA GLU A 133 -12.55 -10.88 -9.44
C GLU A 133 -11.50 -10.33 -8.45
N GLN A 134 -10.42 -11.08 -8.21
CA GLN A 134 -9.29 -10.68 -7.37
C GLN A 134 -8.53 -9.47 -7.93
N SER A 135 -8.57 -9.24 -9.26
CA SER A 135 -7.96 -8.06 -9.89
C SER A 135 -8.53 -6.74 -9.36
N SER A 136 -9.79 -6.75 -8.89
CA SER A 136 -10.43 -5.55 -8.31
C SER A 136 -9.80 -5.11 -6.99
N GLU A 137 -9.29 -6.05 -6.18
CA GLU A 137 -8.60 -5.74 -4.93
C GLU A 137 -7.19 -5.20 -5.19
N TYR A 138 -6.47 -5.82 -6.13
CA TYR A 138 -5.11 -5.39 -6.50
C TYR A 138 -5.14 -3.98 -7.10
N ARG A 139 -6.13 -3.69 -7.96
CA ARG A 139 -6.33 -2.34 -8.51
C ARG A 139 -6.64 -1.30 -7.43
N ARG A 140 -7.47 -1.62 -6.44
CA ARG A 140 -7.76 -0.70 -5.32
C ARG A 140 -6.50 -0.31 -4.56
N VAL A 141 -5.60 -1.26 -4.32
CA VAL A 141 -4.31 -0.97 -3.67
C VAL A 141 -3.42 -0.12 -4.56
N LEU A 142 -3.32 -0.43 -5.85
CA LEU A 142 -2.58 0.38 -6.81
C LEU A 142 -3.10 1.82 -6.86
N GLU A 143 -4.41 2.02 -7.03
CA GLU A 143 -5.05 3.33 -7.07
C GLU A 143 -4.82 4.12 -5.77
N ARG A 144 -4.92 3.48 -4.60
CA ARG A 144 -4.60 4.10 -3.30
C ARG A 144 -3.14 4.57 -3.25
N LEU A 145 -2.22 3.72 -3.69
CA LEU A 145 -0.79 4.01 -3.69
C LEU A 145 -0.43 5.11 -4.70
N GLU A 146 -1.13 5.20 -5.84
CA GLU A 146 -0.94 6.24 -6.85
C GLU A 146 -1.56 7.57 -6.41
N ALA A 147 -2.78 7.57 -5.86
CA ALA A 147 -3.44 8.78 -5.37
C ALA A 147 -2.58 9.50 -4.32
N ALA A 148 -2.03 8.75 -3.35
CA ALA A 148 -1.20 9.35 -2.34
C ALA A 148 0.24 9.66 -2.83
N SER A 149 0.69 9.16 -3.99
CA SER A 149 1.95 9.59 -4.61
C SER A 149 1.75 10.90 -5.39
N GLY A 150 0.62 11.05 -6.08
CA GLY A 150 0.18 12.30 -6.71
C GLY A 150 0.07 13.46 -5.71
N LEU A 151 -0.51 13.21 -4.52
CA LEU A 151 -0.57 14.20 -3.44
C LEU A 151 0.83 14.61 -2.94
N VAL A 152 1.76 13.66 -2.79
CA VAL A 152 3.15 13.97 -2.40
C VAL A 152 3.89 14.74 -3.50
N MET A 153 3.63 14.43 -4.77
CA MET A 153 4.22 15.15 -5.91
C MET A 153 3.72 16.60 -5.98
N GLN A 154 2.45 16.86 -5.70
CA GLN A 154 1.91 18.21 -5.56
C GLN A 154 2.44 18.96 -4.33
N LEU A 155 2.60 18.30 -3.19
CA LEU A 155 3.24 18.88 -2.00
C LEU A 155 4.72 19.19 -2.21
N ARG A 156 5.43 18.36 -2.99
CA ARG A 156 6.84 18.59 -3.34
C ARG A 156 7.01 19.72 -4.35
N ALA A 157 6.07 19.88 -5.29
CA ALA A 157 5.96 21.09 -6.12
C ALA A 157 5.73 22.35 -5.27
N PHE A 158 5.00 22.25 -4.16
CA PHE A 158 4.83 23.34 -3.21
C PHE A 158 6.06 23.63 -2.34
N ARG A 159 6.90 22.62 -2.04
CA ARG A 159 8.11 22.78 -1.22
C ARG A 159 9.21 23.60 -1.91
N GLY A 160 9.18 23.72 -3.24
CA GLY A 160 10.01 24.66 -4.01
C GLY A 160 9.62 26.13 -3.81
N SER A 161 8.42 26.40 -3.28
CA SER A 161 7.85 27.74 -3.11
C SER A 161 8.01 28.29 -1.69
N TRP A 162 8.73 27.61 -0.78
CA TRP A 162 8.99 28.18 0.55
C TRP A 162 9.79 29.48 0.47
N ARG A 163 10.70 29.61 -0.52
CA ARG A 163 11.43 30.85 -0.80
C ARG A 163 10.52 31.96 -1.33
N VAL A 164 9.48 31.62 -2.07
CA VAL A 164 8.49 32.58 -2.60
C VAL A 164 7.53 33.01 -1.50
N LEU A 165 7.08 32.09 -0.64
CA LEU A 165 6.26 32.40 0.52
C LEU A 165 7.04 33.22 1.58
N ALA A 166 8.32 32.87 1.82
CA ALA A 166 9.20 33.66 2.68
C ALA A 166 9.49 35.04 2.07
N GLY A 167 9.73 35.11 0.75
CA GLY A 167 9.92 36.36 0.03
C GLY A 167 8.68 37.25 0.06
N LEU A 168 7.49 36.68 -0.12
CA LEU A 168 6.21 37.39 0.01
C LEU A 168 5.97 37.84 1.45
N GLY A 169 6.29 37.02 2.45
CA GLY A 169 6.19 37.40 3.86
C GLY A 169 7.13 38.56 4.23
N VAL A 170 8.38 38.52 3.76
CA VAL A 170 9.34 39.62 3.94
C VAL A 170 8.90 40.88 3.20
N ALA A 171 8.39 40.75 1.98
CA ALA A 171 7.86 41.89 1.23
C ALA A 171 6.64 42.52 1.91
N LEU A 172 5.74 41.72 2.49
CA LEU A 172 4.59 42.21 3.26
C LEU A 172 5.02 42.92 4.55
N LEU A 173 6.02 42.38 5.25
CA LEU A 173 6.60 43.02 6.44
C LEU A 173 7.31 44.33 6.11
N LEU A 174 8.04 44.39 4.99
CA LEU A 174 8.66 45.62 4.50
C LEU A 174 7.61 46.65 4.09
N MET A 175 6.54 46.25 3.40
CA MET A 175 5.44 47.16 3.08
C MET A 175 4.74 47.69 4.34
N LEU A 176 4.55 46.86 5.36
CA LEU A 176 4.05 47.29 6.66
C LEU A 176 4.99 48.27 7.37
N PHE A 177 6.29 48.03 7.31
CA PHE A 177 7.32 48.92 7.88
C PHE A 177 7.30 50.30 7.19
N PHE A 178 7.28 50.33 5.86
CA PHE A 178 7.18 51.59 5.09
C PHE A 178 5.83 52.30 5.23
N ALA A 179 4.73 51.57 5.46
CA ALA A 179 3.40 52.16 5.67
C ALA A 179 3.22 52.77 7.08
N ILE A 180 4.08 52.43 8.05
CA ILE A 180 4.10 53.07 9.38
C ILE A 180 4.83 54.42 9.33
N GLU A 181 5.85 54.55 8.47
CA GLU A 181 6.70 55.74 8.39
C GLU A 181 6.15 56.81 7.43
N ILE A 182 5.28 56.42 6.51
CA ILE A 182 4.64 57.32 5.55
C ILE A 182 3.14 57.29 5.82
N GLU A 183 2.57 58.38 6.36
CA GLU A 183 1.13 58.56 6.62
C GLU A 183 0.30 58.64 5.31
N HIS A 184 0.39 57.61 4.46
CA HIS A 184 -0.38 57.52 3.23
C HIS A 184 -1.45 56.42 3.33
N PRO A 185 -2.73 56.79 3.54
CA PRO A 185 -3.84 55.84 3.73
C PRO A 185 -4.07 54.93 2.51
N ALA A 186 -3.54 55.29 1.34
CA ALA A 186 -3.62 54.47 0.12
C ALA A 186 -2.87 53.13 0.24
N LEU A 187 -1.78 53.05 1.02
CA LEU A 187 -1.03 51.81 1.21
C LEU A 187 -1.80 50.80 2.07
N TRP A 188 -2.54 51.28 3.08
CA TRP A 188 -3.41 50.44 3.90
C TRP A 188 -4.54 49.80 3.10
N VAL A 189 -5.13 50.54 2.15
CA VAL A 189 -6.14 50.00 1.24
C VAL A 189 -5.55 48.89 0.35
N LEU A 190 -4.33 49.08 -0.16
CA LEU A 190 -3.67 48.07 -1.00
C LEU A 190 -3.39 46.77 -0.21
N VAL A 191 -2.91 46.89 1.03
CA VAL A 191 -2.68 45.76 1.94
C VAL A 191 -3.98 45.02 2.25
N LEU A 192 -5.07 45.72 2.52
CA LEU A 192 -6.37 45.11 2.77
C LEU A 192 -6.93 44.40 1.53
N VAL A 193 -6.78 45.00 0.34
CA VAL A 193 -7.23 44.40 -0.93
C VAL A 193 -6.44 43.13 -1.23
N LEU A 194 -5.11 43.16 -1.11
CA LEU A 194 -4.26 42.00 -1.35
C LEU A 194 -4.49 40.88 -0.32
N SER A 195 -4.74 41.25 0.94
CA SER A 195 -5.11 40.30 2.01
C SER A 195 -6.48 39.66 1.74
N GLY A 196 -7.45 40.44 1.29
CA GLY A 196 -8.78 39.96 0.89
C GLY A 196 -8.74 39.02 -0.31
N ILE A 197 -7.95 39.33 -1.34
CA ILE A 197 -7.74 38.46 -2.51
C ILE A 197 -7.10 37.14 -2.07
N SER A 198 -6.08 37.21 -1.22
CA SER A 198 -5.40 36.02 -0.68
C SER A 198 -6.34 35.15 0.16
N PHE A 199 -7.20 35.75 0.99
CA PHE A 199 -8.19 35.05 1.80
C PHE A 199 -9.33 34.46 0.96
N GLY A 200 -9.80 35.18 -0.06
CA GLY A 200 -10.81 34.71 -1.00
C GLY A 200 -10.31 33.51 -1.82
N TYR A 201 -9.07 33.57 -2.30
CA TYR A 201 -8.42 32.46 -2.98
C TYR A 201 -8.29 31.23 -2.07
N TRP A 202 -7.92 31.43 -0.80
CA TRP A 202 -7.86 30.34 0.19
C TRP A 202 -9.24 29.71 0.45
N LYS A 203 -10.28 30.52 0.62
CA LYS A 203 -11.65 30.06 0.91
C LYS A 203 -12.33 29.36 -0.27
N LEU A 204 -12.00 29.74 -1.51
CA LEU A 204 -12.50 29.06 -2.71
C LEU A 204 -11.85 27.69 -2.91
N LYS A 205 -10.63 27.51 -2.41
CA LYS A 205 -9.80 26.31 -2.59
C LYS A 205 -9.93 25.28 -1.45
N SER A 206 -10.51 25.68 -0.32
CA SER A 206 -10.77 24.81 0.85
C SER A 206 -12.17 24.18 0.85
N ARG A 207 -12.92 24.34 -0.24
CA ARG A 207 -14.10 23.52 -0.59
C ARG A 207 -13.70 22.46 -1.60
#